data_AF-W4LGF3-F1
#
_entry.id   AF-W4LGF3-F1
#
_cell.length_a   1.000
_cell.length_b   1.000
_cell.length_c   1.000
_cell.angle_alpha   90.00
_cell.angle_beta   90.00
_cell.angle_gamma   90.00
#
_symmetry.space_group_name_H-M   'P 1'
#
loop_
_entity.id
_entity.type
_entity.pdbx_description
1 polymer ?
#
loop_
_entity_poly.entity_id
_entity_poly.type
_entity_poly.pdbx_seq_one_letter_code
_entity_poly.pdbx_strand_id
1 'polypeptide(L)'
;MTVQTIHIQLPDEMYQRFRQVAHATNQPLEEVVFQTIRGNLPPSLDDLDPKSHSIVADLQQLSDDRLWTIAKEELSPEQWRRHQELLQKAYDDDLTAAEMQELETLRETTDRLITRRSYALALLKWHGHTIPTDL
;
A
#
# COMPACT_ATOMS: atom_id res chain seq x y z
N MET A 1 -12.22 1.38 -26.41
CA MET A 1 -11.36 1.99 -25.38
C MET A 1 -11.35 3.48 -25.61
N THR A 2 -11.66 4.29 -24.61
CA THR A 2 -11.57 5.75 -24.69
C THR A 2 -10.15 6.16 -24.36
N VAL A 3 -9.52 6.96 -25.22
CA VAL A 3 -8.18 7.52 -25.00
C VAL A 3 -8.35 8.99 -24.65
N GLN A 4 -7.69 9.44 -23.58
CA GLN A 4 -7.65 10.85 -23.20
C GLN A 4 -6.23 11.39 -23.35
N THR A 5 -6.10 12.62 -23.84
CA THR A 5 -4.82 13.29 -24.02
C THR A 5 -4.63 14.33 -22.92
N ILE A 6 -3.48 14.30 -22.26
CA ILE A 6 -3.10 15.25 -21.21
C ILE A 6 -1.87 16.01 -21.69
N HIS A 7 -1.89 17.34 -21.60
CA HIS A 7 -0.72 18.18 -21.83
C HIS A 7 -0.02 18.46 -20.51
N ILE A 8 1.25 18.06 -20.42
CA ILE A 8 2.10 18.25 -19.24
C ILE A 8 3.30 19.12 -19.63
N GLN A 9 3.63 20.11 -18.79
CA GLN A 9 4.87 20.86 -18.91
C GLN A 9 5.96 20.12 -18.14
N LEU A 10 6.97 19.64 -18.86
CA LEU A 10 8.10 18.91 -18.28
C LEU A 10 9.30 19.87 -18.15
N PRO A 11 10.04 19.85 -17.03
CA PRO A 11 11.34 20.49 -16.97
C PRO A 11 12.26 19.97 -18.08
N ASP A 12 13.05 20.86 -18.68
CA ASP A 12 13.91 20.53 -19.82
C ASP A 12 14.83 19.34 -19.53
N GLU A 13 15.38 19.27 -18.32
CA GLU A 13 16.24 18.15 -17.89
C GLU A 13 15.54 16.79 -17.97
N MET A 14 14.26 16.74 -17.57
CA MET A 14 13.45 15.53 -17.61
C MET A 14 13.12 15.15 -19.06
N TYR A 15 12.74 16.13 -19.88
CA TYR A 15 12.48 15.92 -21.30
C TYR A 15 13.70 15.38 -22.04
N GLN A 16 14.88 15.96 -21.81
CA GLN A 16 16.13 15.49 -22.43
C GLN A 16 16.47 14.06 -22.00
N ARG A 17 16.27 13.71 -20.73
CA ARG A 17 16.48 12.34 -20.24
C ARG A 17 15.56 11.34 -20.96
N PHE A 18 14.27 11.65 -21.12
CA PHE A 18 13.36 10.78 -21.88
C PHE A 18 13.75 10.66 -23.35
N ARG A 19 14.20 11.75 -23.99
CA ARG A 19 14.71 11.69 -25.38
C ARG A 19 15.94 10.80 -25.51
N GLN A 20 16.86 10.84 -24.55
CA GLN A 20 18.05 9.98 -24.56
C GLN A 20 17.67 8.50 -24.48
N VAL A 21 16.75 8.14 -23.57
CA VAL A 21 16.25 6.76 -23.44
C VAL A 21 15.54 6.32 -24.71
N ALA A 22 14.64 7.15 -25.25
CA ALA A 22 13.91 6.87 -26.49
C ALA A 22 14.86 6.60 -27.68
N HIS A 23 15.91 7.41 -27.83
CA HIS A 23 16.94 7.19 -28.85
C HIS A 23 17.73 5.90 -28.61
N ALA A 24 18.09 5.59 -27.37
CA ALA A 24 18.85 4.39 -27.02
C ALA A 24 18.04 3.11 -27.21
N THR A 25 16.72 3.13 -26.93
CA THR A 25 15.82 1.98 -27.07
C THR A 25 15.14 1.91 -28.44
N ASN A 26 15.37 2.90 -29.31
CA ASN A 26 14.70 3.06 -30.60
C ASN A 26 13.16 3.02 -30.48
N GLN A 27 12.64 3.66 -29.43
CA GLN A 27 11.22 3.76 -29.15
C GLN A 27 10.74 5.22 -29.29
N PRO A 28 9.47 5.45 -29.64
CA PRO A 28 8.92 6.80 -29.63
C PRO A 28 8.92 7.37 -28.21
N LEU A 29 9.09 8.69 -28.10
CA LEU A 29 9.19 9.39 -26.82
C LEU A 29 7.93 9.17 -25.98
N GLU A 30 6.76 9.19 -26.62
CA GLU A 30 5.46 9.00 -25.99
C GLU A 30 5.35 7.62 -25.32
N GLU A 31 5.93 6.59 -25.91
CA GLU A 31 5.92 5.23 -25.36
C GLU A 31 6.81 5.13 -24.12
N VAL A 32 7.98 5.75 -24.14
CA VAL A 32 8.88 5.81 -22.97
C VAL A 32 8.22 6.56 -21.82
N VAL A 33 7.57 7.69 -22.12
CA VAL A 33 6.80 8.47 -21.12
C VAL A 33 5.63 7.65 -20.59
N PHE A 34 4.86 7.00 -21.48
CA PHE A 34 3.73 6.15 -21.09
C PHE A 34 4.17 5.00 -20.18
N GLN A 35 5.26 4.30 -20.50
CA GLN A 35 5.80 3.22 -19.68
C GLN A 35 6.24 3.73 -18.30
N THR A 36 6.86 4.92 -18.24
CA THR A 36 7.28 5.55 -16.99
C THR A 36 6.07 5.91 -16.12
N ILE A 37 5.02 6.49 -16.73
CA ILE A 37 3.77 6.83 -16.02
C ILE A 37 3.08 5.55 -15.55
N ARG A 38 2.97 4.54 -16.41
CA ARG A 38 2.33 3.25 -16.09
C ARG A 38 2.98 2.56 -14.89
N GLY A 39 4.32 2.66 -14.78
CA GLY A 39 5.06 2.10 -13.64
C GLY A 39 4.91 2.88 -12.33
N ASN A 40 4.40 4.12 -12.38
CA ASN A 40 4.21 5.01 -11.23
C ASN A 40 2.74 5.40 -11.02
N LEU A 41 1.81 4.57 -11.48
CA LEU A 41 0.39 4.78 -11.22
C LEU A 41 0.10 4.65 -9.72
N PRO A 42 -0.86 5.43 -9.19
CA PRO A 42 -1.30 5.27 -7.82
C PRO A 42 -1.79 3.82 -7.58
N PRO A 43 -1.63 3.29 -6.36
CA PRO A 43 -2.11 1.96 -6.02
C PRO A 43 -3.64 1.88 -6.25
N SER A 44 -4.05 0.99 -7.15
CA SER A 44 -5.46 0.82 -7.46
C SER A 44 -6.21 0.21 -6.28
N LEU A 45 -7.42 0.70 -6.04
CA LEU A 45 -8.34 0.05 -5.12
C LEU A 45 -8.96 -1.19 -5.74
N ASP A 46 -9.05 -1.26 -7.07
CA ASP A 46 -9.78 -2.32 -7.80
C ASP A 46 -9.18 -3.73 -7.60
N ASP A 47 -7.92 -3.82 -7.17
CA ASP A 47 -7.25 -5.08 -6.86
C ASP A 47 -7.51 -5.57 -5.42
N LEU A 48 -8.21 -4.79 -4.59
CA LEU A 48 -8.51 -5.13 -3.20
C LEU A 48 -9.89 -5.81 -3.06
N ASP A 49 -10.06 -6.63 -2.02
CA ASP A 49 -11.39 -7.16 -1.66
C ASP A 49 -12.31 -6.00 -1.24
N PRO A 50 -13.63 -6.01 -1.55
CA PRO A 50 -14.54 -4.93 -1.17
C PRO A 50 -14.52 -4.58 0.32
N LYS A 51 -14.23 -5.54 1.20
CA LYS A 51 -14.04 -5.27 2.64
C LYS A 51 -12.86 -4.31 2.87
N SER A 52 -11.75 -4.55 2.16
CA SER A 52 -10.54 -3.74 2.22
C SER A 52 -10.68 -2.36 1.57
N HIS A 53 -11.56 -2.18 0.58
CA HIS A 53 -11.82 -0.85 -0.01
C HIS A 53 -12.21 0.16 1.06
N SER A 54 -13.16 -0.21 1.93
CA SER A 54 -13.64 0.67 3.01
C SER A 54 -12.58 0.94 4.07
N ILE A 55 -11.62 0.03 4.22
CA ILE A 55 -10.51 0.13 5.19
C ILE A 55 -9.47 1.14 4.72
N VAL A 56 -9.32 1.36 3.40
CA VAL A 56 -8.25 2.19 2.85
C VAL A 56 -8.70 3.43 2.09
N ALA A 57 -9.99 3.57 1.79
CA ALA A 57 -10.52 4.71 1.05
C ALA A 57 -10.20 6.06 1.72
N ASP A 58 -10.21 6.11 3.05
CA ASP A 58 -9.86 7.28 3.85
C ASP A 58 -8.36 7.63 3.75
N LEU A 59 -7.47 6.66 3.52
CA LEU A 59 -6.03 6.91 3.42
C LEU A 59 -5.64 7.76 2.21
N GLN A 60 -6.36 7.66 1.08
CA GLN A 60 -6.03 8.40 -0.14
C GLN A 60 -6.08 9.92 0.04
N GLN A 61 -6.80 10.41 1.06
CA GLN A 61 -6.99 11.84 1.33
C GLN A 61 -6.09 12.34 2.47
N LEU A 62 -5.30 11.46 3.09
CA LEU A 62 -4.43 11.82 4.20
C LEU A 62 -3.14 12.49 3.72
N SER A 63 -2.57 13.34 4.59
CA SER A 63 -1.24 13.90 4.38
C SER A 63 -0.15 12.85 4.61
N ASP A 64 1.03 13.08 4.03
CA ASP A 64 2.19 12.21 4.17
C ASP A 64 2.55 11.94 5.63
N ASP A 65 2.48 12.95 6.51
CA ASP A 65 2.73 12.79 7.95
C ASP A 65 1.77 11.79 8.62
N ARG A 66 0.50 11.82 8.20
CA ARG A 66 -0.52 10.89 8.71
C ARG A 66 -0.33 9.50 8.13
N LEU A 67 0.02 9.39 6.85
CA LEU A 67 0.39 8.12 6.23
C LEU A 67 1.59 7.49 6.92
N TRP A 68 2.62 8.29 7.27
CA TRP A 68 3.77 7.83 8.04
C TRP A 68 3.41 7.35 9.45
N THR A 69 2.46 8.03 10.10
CA THR A 69 1.94 7.59 11.40
C THR A 69 1.31 6.21 11.27
N ILE A 70 0.41 6.02 10.30
CA ILE A 70 -0.27 4.74 10.06
C ILE A 70 0.73 3.65 9.67
N ALA A 71 1.69 3.96 8.80
CA ALA A 71 2.73 3.04 8.38
C ALA A 71 3.60 2.51 9.54
N LYS A 72 3.66 3.25 10.67
CA LYS A 72 4.39 2.90 11.88
C LYS A 72 3.51 2.33 13.00
N GLU A 73 2.20 2.22 12.81
CA GLU A 73 1.28 1.67 13.82
C GLU A 73 1.50 0.18 14.03
N GLU A 74 1.98 -0.26 15.18
CA GLU A 74 2.16 -1.67 15.49
C GLU A 74 1.07 -2.19 16.43
N LEU A 75 0.84 -3.51 16.42
CA LEU A 75 0.05 -4.15 17.47
C LEU A 75 0.75 -3.92 18.81
N SER A 76 -0.03 -3.65 19.85
CA SER A 76 0.53 -3.57 21.19
C SER A 76 1.17 -4.92 21.59
N PRO A 77 2.24 -4.92 22.39
CA PRO A 77 2.87 -6.16 22.86
C PRO A 77 1.90 -7.10 23.58
N GLU A 78 0.89 -6.54 24.25
CA GLU A 78 -0.16 -7.30 24.93
C GLU A 78 -1.08 -8.04 23.94
N GLN A 79 -1.52 -7.35 22.89
CA GLN A 79 -2.31 -7.98 21.82
C GLN A 79 -1.51 -9.06 21.10
N TRP A 80 -0.22 -8.84 20.85
CA TRP A 80 0.65 -9.84 20.24
C TRP A 80 0.77 -11.08 21.11
N ARG A 81 1.07 -10.92 22.40
CA ARG A 81 1.16 -12.04 23.36
C ARG A 81 -0.17 -12.79 23.44
N ARG A 82 -1.29 -12.07 23.54
CA ARG A 82 -2.62 -12.69 23.62
C ARG A 82 -2.97 -13.47 22.37
N HIS A 83 -2.63 -12.94 21.19
CA HIS A 83 -2.83 -13.63 19.92
C HIS A 83 -2.03 -14.94 19.86
N GLN A 84 -0.75 -14.92 20.27
CA GLN A 84 0.08 -16.12 20.34
C GLN A 84 -0.48 -17.18 21.32
N GLU A 85 -0.94 -16.76 22.50
CA GLU A 85 -1.57 -17.64 23.49
C GLU A 85 -2.82 -18.33 22.93
N LEU A 86 -3.70 -17.57 22.27
CA LEU A 86 -4.92 -18.10 21.69
C LEU A 86 -4.65 -19.02 20.49
N LEU A 87 -3.62 -18.73 19.68
CA LEU A 87 -3.18 -19.62 18.61
C LEU A 87 -2.63 -20.95 19.14
N GLN A 88 -1.86 -20.91 20.24
CA GLN A 88 -1.37 -22.13 20.89
C GLN A 88 -2.53 -22.97 21.42
N LYS A 89 -3.49 -22.35 22.13
CA LYS A 89 -4.70 -23.05 22.59
C LYS A 89 -5.54 -23.61 21.45
N ALA A 90 -5.60 -22.91 20.31
CA ALA A 90 -6.29 -23.38 19.12
C ALA A 90 -5.66 -24.66 18.56
N TYR A 91 -4.33 -24.73 18.60
CA TYR A 91 -3.58 -25.91 18.18
C TYR A 91 -3.83 -27.10 19.11
N ASP A 92 -3.94 -26.84 20.42
CA ASP A 92 -4.16 -27.85 21.45
C ASP A 92 -5.65 -28.26 21.60
N ASP A 93 -6.55 -27.75 20.75
CA ASP A 93 -8.02 -27.94 20.77
C ASP A 93 -8.68 -27.59 22.13
N ASP A 94 -8.07 -26.67 22.88
CA ASP A 94 -8.46 -26.24 24.23
C ASP A 94 -9.10 -24.84 24.23
N LEU A 95 -9.70 -24.44 23.10
CA LEU A 95 -10.35 -23.15 22.94
C LEU A 95 -11.79 -23.18 23.46
N THR A 96 -12.09 -22.30 24.41
CA THR A 96 -13.49 -22.02 24.75
C THR A 96 -14.17 -21.19 23.67
N ALA A 97 -15.51 -21.24 23.59
CA ALA A 97 -16.27 -20.42 22.64
C ALA A 97 -16.00 -18.90 22.79
N ALA A 98 -15.74 -18.44 24.02
CA ALA A 98 -15.37 -17.05 24.28
C ALA A 98 -13.99 -16.70 23.71
N GLU A 99 -13.03 -17.60 23.86
CA GLU A 99 -11.66 -17.43 23.32
C GLU A 99 -11.62 -17.56 21.80
N MET A 100 -12.48 -18.38 21.19
CA MET A 100 -12.65 -18.42 19.73
C MET A 100 -13.12 -17.08 19.18
N GLN A 101 -14.12 -16.46 19.83
CA GLN A 101 -14.61 -15.14 19.45
C GLN A 101 -13.55 -14.05 19.64
N GLU A 102 -12.76 -14.14 20.72
CA GLU A 102 -11.64 -13.23 20.97
C GLU A 102 -10.54 -13.36 19.90
N LEU A 103 -10.18 -14.60 19.53
CA LEU A 103 -9.20 -14.88 18.50
C LEU A 103 -9.63 -14.32 17.14
N GLU A 104 -10.90 -14.48 16.77
CA GLU A 104 -11.42 -13.93 15.52
C GLU A 104 -11.36 -12.40 15.50
N THR A 105 -11.75 -11.76 16.61
CA THR A 105 -11.68 -10.30 16.76
C THR A 105 -10.22 -9.79 16.63
N LEU A 106 -9.26 -10.51 17.23
CA LEU A 106 -7.85 -10.18 17.14
C LEU A 106 -7.30 -10.36 15.71
N ARG A 107 -7.77 -11.38 14.97
CA ARG A 107 -7.42 -11.57 13.55
C ARG A 107 -7.93 -10.43 12.70
N GLU A 108 -9.21 -10.10 12.80
CA GLU A 108 -9.81 -8.99 12.04
C GLU A 108 -9.10 -7.65 12.32
N THR A 109 -8.74 -7.40 13.58
CA THR A 109 -8.00 -6.19 13.98
C THR A 109 -6.60 -6.17 13.36
N THR A 110 -5.90 -7.30 13.39
CA THR A 110 -4.55 -7.45 12.82
C THR A 110 -4.56 -7.30 11.30
N ASP A 111 -5.51 -7.96 10.62
CA ASP A 111 -5.65 -7.90 9.17
C ASP A 111 -5.95 -6.47 8.71
N ARG A 112 -6.83 -5.76 9.42
CA ARG A 112 -7.13 -4.36 9.16
C ARG A 112 -5.88 -3.48 9.32
N LEU A 113 -5.11 -3.68 10.38
CA LEU A 113 -3.88 -2.92 10.62
C LEU A 113 -2.86 -3.15 9.50
N ILE A 114 -2.59 -4.41 9.16
CA ILE A 114 -1.64 -4.78 8.10
C ILE A 114 -2.07 -4.19 6.75
N THR A 115 -3.37 -4.27 6.43
CA THR A 115 -3.92 -3.70 5.20
C THR A 115 -3.70 -2.19 5.13
N ARG A 116 -4.03 -1.45 6.21
CA ARG A 116 -3.83 0.00 6.27
C ARG A 116 -2.35 0.38 6.18
N ARG A 117 -1.48 -0.32 6.91
CA ARG A 117 -0.02 -0.10 6.87
C ARG A 117 0.52 -0.29 5.45
N SER A 118 0.20 -1.42 4.83
CA SER A 118 0.69 -1.77 3.50
C SER A 118 0.24 -0.74 2.46
N TYR A 119 -1.02 -0.31 2.53
CA TYR A 119 -1.56 0.71 1.64
C TYR A 119 -0.94 2.09 1.89
N ALA A 120 -0.74 2.47 3.16
CA ALA A 120 -0.05 3.72 3.51
C ALA A 120 1.38 3.77 2.95
N LEU A 121 2.13 2.66 3.06
CA LEU A 121 3.47 2.54 2.47
C LEU A 121 3.44 2.62 0.94
N ALA A 122 2.44 2.02 0.30
CA ALA A 122 2.27 2.12 -1.15
C ALA A 122 1.98 3.56 -1.60
N LEU A 123 1.13 4.29 -0.87
CA LEU A 123 0.86 5.71 -1.11
C LEU A 123 2.10 6.57 -0.91
N LEU A 124 2.85 6.38 0.19
CA LEU A 124 4.09 7.10 0.45
C LEU A 124 5.13 6.87 -0.64
N LYS A 125 5.28 5.62 -1.10
CA LYS A 125 6.15 5.29 -2.24
C LYS A 125 5.70 5.99 -3.51
N TRP A 126 4.40 6.03 -3.77
CA TRP A 126 3.82 6.74 -4.92
C TRP A 126 4.02 8.26 -4.85
N HIS A 127 3.95 8.86 -3.66
CA HIS A 127 4.28 10.27 -3.42
C HIS A 127 5.78 10.59 -3.57
N GLY A 128 6.62 9.57 -3.80
CA GLY A 128 8.06 9.73 -4.03
C GLY A 128 8.93 9.56 -2.78
N HIS A 129 8.37 9.09 -1.66
CA HIS A 129 9.16 8.80 -0.46
C HIS A 129 9.93 7.49 -0.60
N THR A 130 11.15 7.46 -0.04
CA THR A 130 11.91 6.22 0.12
C THR A 130 11.43 5.51 1.38
N ILE A 131 11.04 4.24 1.25
CA ILE A 131 10.56 3.45 2.38
C ILE A 131 11.76 2.82 3.11
N PRO A 132 11.99 3.16 4.40
CA PRO A 132 12.99 2.50 5.25
C PRO A 132 12.73 1.00 5.36
N THR A 133 13.80 0.21 5.50
CA THR A 133 13.71 -1.26 5.61
C THR A 133 13.44 -1.74 7.04
N ASP A 134 13.49 -0.83 8.01
CA ASP A 134 13.39 -1.07 9.47
C ASP A 134 12.02 -0.71 10.07
N LEU A 135 10.97 -0.65 9.23
CA LEU A 135 9.59 -0.31 9.62
C LEU A 135 8.72 -1.49 10.07
#